data_AF-A0A9W9ZMQ6-F1
#
_entry.id   AF-A0A9W9ZMQ6-F1
#
_cell.length_a   1.000
_cell.length_b   1.000
_cell.length_c   1.000
_cell.angle_alpha   90.00
_cell.angle_beta   90.00
_cell.angle_gamma   90.00
#
_symmetry.space_group_name_H-M   'P 1'
#
loop_
_entity.id
_entity.type
_entity.pdbx_description
1 polymer ?
#
loop_
_entity_poly.entity_id
_entity_poly.type
_entity_poly.pdbx_seq_one_letter_code
_entity_poly.pdbx_strand_id
1 'polypeptide(L)'
;MMLHFVMTVNAETPETLLESYVSFSRHLKCPEYAVTNTLNSKDLNTDEKITNLKSLISRKIEVYTSWLMVVDNVTNISGVHGHLPKHGSEQWARGQLLITTQDTASIPLTSSFHQHISLSKGMEPRDAGSLLAVLSGIDDSKMEQEVAQALDYQPLALASAATHVRQVRQNKVSSNFGWDDYLKKLEKGQRGSTETILSETNPSYPKSMNAGNNISR
;
A
#
# COMPACT_ATOMS: atom_id res chain seq x y z
N MET A 1 22.50 13.08 21.76
CA MET A 1 22.02 12.81 20.40
C MET A 1 20.75 12.00 20.50
N MET A 2 19.63 12.49 19.98
CA MET A 2 18.37 11.74 19.93
C MET A 2 18.38 10.87 18.67
N LEU A 3 18.10 9.57 18.82
CA LEU A 3 18.11 8.61 17.72
C LEU A 3 16.66 8.29 17.35
N HIS A 4 16.35 8.34 16.06
CA HIS A 4 15.03 8.05 15.51
C HIS A 4 15.15 7.19 14.25
N PHE A 5 14.10 6.41 13.94
CA PHE A 5 14.01 5.70 12.66
C PHE A 5 12.56 5.55 12.19
N VAL A 6 12.43 5.31 10.88
CA VAL A 6 11.21 4.82 10.24
C VAL A 6 11.58 3.55 9.48
N MET A 7 10.81 2.48 9.67
CA MET A 7 11.00 1.22 8.96
C MET A 7 9.68 0.75 8.36
N THR A 8 9.72 0.29 7.11
CA THR A 8 8.58 -0.39 6.48
C THR A 8 8.80 -1.90 6.51
N VAL A 9 7.76 -2.65 6.87
CA VAL A 9 7.72 -4.10 6.93
C VAL A 9 6.58 -4.57 6.04
N ASN A 10 6.87 -5.35 5.00
CA ASN A 10 5.84 -5.94 4.15
C ASN A 10 5.25 -7.16 4.86
N ALA A 11 3.94 -7.17 5.11
CA ALA A 11 3.23 -8.20 5.85
C ALA A 11 2.18 -8.93 4.98
N GLU A 12 2.38 -8.93 3.66
CA GLU A 12 1.51 -9.61 2.70
C GLU A 12 1.49 -11.14 2.91
N THR A 13 2.66 -11.73 3.16
CA THR A 13 2.85 -13.16 3.44
C THR A 13 3.85 -13.37 4.59
N PRO A 14 3.87 -14.55 5.23
CA PRO A 14 4.88 -14.87 6.24
C PRO A 14 6.32 -14.74 5.73
N GLU A 15 6.58 -15.07 4.46
CA GLU A 15 7.91 -15.01 3.84
C GLU A 15 8.37 -13.56 3.65
N THR A 16 7.51 -12.72 3.06
CA THR A 16 7.79 -11.29 2.87
C THR A 16 7.95 -10.56 4.21
N LEU A 17 7.20 -10.98 5.23
CA LEU A 17 7.34 -10.52 6.60
C LEU A 17 8.70 -10.91 7.18
N LEU A 18 9.12 -12.17 7.05
CA LEU A 18 10.43 -12.64 7.50
C LEU A 18 11.58 -11.86 6.84
N GLU A 19 11.54 -11.69 5.52
CA GLU A 19 12.55 -10.92 4.77
C GLU A 19 12.62 -9.46 5.23
N SER A 20 11.46 -8.86 5.53
CA SER A 20 11.37 -7.51 6.09
C SER A 20 11.99 -7.43 7.49
N TYR A 21 11.77 -8.41 8.36
CA TYR A 21 12.39 -8.48 9.69
C TYR A 21 13.91 -8.71 9.63
N VAL A 22 14.41 -9.45 8.62
CA VAL A 22 15.85 -9.57 8.36
C VAL A 22 16.43 -8.20 7.98
N SER A 23 15.79 -7.51 7.03
CA SER A 23 16.21 -6.17 6.60
C SER A 23 16.17 -5.18 7.76
N PHE A 24 15.13 -5.24 8.60
CA PHE A 24 14.99 -4.41 9.79
C PHE A 24 16.10 -4.68 10.82
N SER A 25 16.40 -5.96 11.09
CA SER A 25 17.49 -6.34 11.99
C SER A 25 18.83 -5.76 11.53
N ARG A 26 19.11 -5.84 10.23
CA ARG A 26 20.33 -5.27 9.64
C ARG A 26 20.35 -3.75 9.71
N HIS A 27 19.21 -3.09 9.46
CA HIS A 27 19.07 -1.64 9.56
C HIS A 27 19.43 -1.13 10.97
N LEU A 28 18.99 -1.82 12.01
CA LEU A 28 19.34 -1.49 13.40
C LEU A 28 20.71 -2.00 13.85
N LYS A 29 21.52 -2.52 12.92
CA LYS A 29 22.87 -3.05 13.19
C LYS A 29 22.86 -4.15 14.25
N CYS A 30 21.86 -5.04 14.18
CA CYS A 30 21.91 -6.30 14.91
C CYS A 30 23.15 -7.12 14.46
N PRO A 31 23.72 -7.97 15.32
CA PRO A 31 24.89 -8.76 14.94
C PRO A 31 24.59 -9.66 13.74
N GLU A 32 25.34 -9.50 12.64
CA GLU A 32 25.05 -10.19 11.37
C GLU A 32 25.06 -11.72 11.54
N TYR A 33 26.00 -12.27 12.33
CA TYR A 33 26.06 -13.70 12.59
C TYR A 33 24.75 -14.23 13.23
N ALA A 34 24.10 -13.45 14.10
CA ALA A 34 22.85 -13.85 14.75
C ALA A 34 21.68 -13.81 13.75
N VAL A 35 21.65 -12.81 12.87
CA VAL A 35 20.66 -12.68 11.80
C VAL A 35 20.80 -13.83 10.80
N THR A 36 22.01 -14.08 10.30
CA THR A 36 22.31 -15.15 9.34
C THR A 36 21.99 -16.53 9.93
N ASN A 37 22.39 -16.81 11.17
CA ASN A 37 22.11 -18.09 11.82
C ASN A 37 20.60 -18.32 12.00
N THR A 38 19.84 -17.28 12.36
CA THR A 38 18.38 -17.37 12.50
C THR A 38 17.73 -17.68 11.14
N LEU A 39 18.12 -16.95 10.10
CA LEU A 39 17.56 -17.12 8.75
C LEU A 39 17.84 -18.52 8.18
N ASN A 40 19.07 -18.99 8.33
CA ASN A 40 19.55 -20.27 7.78
C ASN A 40 19.23 -21.48 8.66
N SER A 41 18.66 -21.28 9.85
CA SER A 41 18.28 -22.39 10.72
C SER A 41 17.24 -23.28 10.05
N LYS A 42 17.50 -24.60 10.09
CA LYS A 42 16.60 -25.64 9.59
C LYS A 42 15.60 -26.11 10.65
N ASP A 43 15.91 -25.85 11.92
CA ASP A 43 15.11 -26.29 13.07
C ASP A 43 13.97 -25.32 13.39
N LEU A 44 14.01 -24.11 12.82
CA LEU A 44 13.02 -23.06 13.07
C LEU A 44 12.05 -22.92 11.90
N ASN A 45 10.76 -22.83 12.21
CA ASN A 45 9.75 -22.38 11.26
C ASN A 45 9.78 -20.84 11.09
N THR A 46 8.98 -20.31 10.15
CA THR A 46 8.92 -18.88 9.84
C THR A 46 8.57 -18.02 11.05
N ASP A 47 7.59 -18.44 11.86
CA ASP A 47 7.11 -17.68 13.02
C ASP A 47 8.18 -17.60 14.12
N GLU A 48 8.89 -18.70 14.35
CA GLU A 48 10.01 -18.77 15.29
C GLU A 48 11.17 -17.91 14.82
N LYS A 49 11.47 -17.90 13.51
CA LYS A 49 12.49 -17.02 12.92
C LYS A 49 12.13 -15.55 13.13
N ILE A 50 10.89 -15.16 12.83
CA ILE A 50 10.41 -13.78 13.05
C ILE A 50 10.51 -13.41 14.54
N THR A 51 10.10 -14.32 15.43
CA THR A 51 10.17 -14.12 16.88
C THR A 51 11.61 -13.89 17.36
N ASN A 52 12.55 -14.68 16.86
CA ASN A 52 13.97 -14.52 17.18
C ASN A 52 14.54 -13.20 16.66
N LEU A 53 14.23 -12.82 15.42
CA LEU A 53 14.65 -11.53 14.86
C LEU A 53 14.07 -10.35 15.64
N LYS A 54 12.79 -10.41 16.00
CA LYS A 54 12.11 -9.41 16.84
C LYS A 54 12.80 -9.26 18.20
N SER A 55 13.26 -10.35 18.81
CA SER A 55 14.04 -10.32 20.05
C SER A 55 15.42 -9.65 19.88
N LEU A 56 16.08 -9.83 18.73
CA LEU A 56 17.33 -9.12 18.42
C LEU A 56 17.09 -7.62 18.23
N ILE A 57 16.03 -7.27 17.50
CA ILE A 57 15.62 -5.89 17.21
C ILE A 57 15.23 -5.16 18.50
N SER A 58 14.47 -5.78 19.40
CA SER A 58 14.00 -5.12 20.62
C SER A 58 15.14 -4.63 21.50
N ARG A 59 16.23 -5.40 21.59
CA ARG A 59 17.46 -5.01 22.30
C ARG A 59 18.18 -3.82 21.67
N LYS A 60 17.98 -3.56 20.39
CA LYS A 60 18.54 -2.40 19.68
C LYS A 60 17.60 -1.20 19.71
N ILE A 61 16.30 -1.41 19.83
CA ILE A 61 15.31 -0.31 19.84
C ILE A 61 15.44 0.57 21.09
N GLU A 62 15.88 0.02 22.22
CA GLU A 62 15.99 0.78 23.49
C GLU A 62 16.89 2.04 23.39
N VAL A 63 17.85 2.08 22.46
CA VAL A 63 18.70 3.27 22.28
C VAL A 63 18.03 4.39 21.50
N TYR A 64 16.87 4.13 20.88
CA TYR A 64 16.11 5.11 20.11
C TYR A 64 15.13 5.86 21.01
N THR A 65 15.08 7.18 20.83
CA THR A 65 14.21 8.07 21.59
C THR A 65 12.79 8.08 21.04
N SER A 66 12.61 7.79 19.75
CA SER A 66 11.30 7.43 19.17
C SER A 66 11.47 6.67 17.86
N TRP A 67 10.42 6.00 17.41
CA TRP A 67 10.42 5.27 16.14
C TRP A 67 9.01 5.09 15.56
N LEU A 68 8.95 4.88 14.24
CA LEU A 68 7.72 4.51 13.53
C LEU A 68 7.97 3.24 12.71
N MET A 69 7.09 2.25 12.86
CA MET A 69 7.07 1.08 11.98
C MET A 69 5.80 1.11 11.13
N VAL A 70 5.98 1.11 9.81
CA VAL A 70 4.92 0.97 8.83
C VAL A 70 4.79 -0.51 8.48
N VAL A 71 3.68 -1.13 8.85
CA VAL A 71 3.37 -2.52 8.52
C VAL A 71 2.46 -2.48 7.29
N ASP A 72 3.05 -2.72 6.13
CA ASP A 72 2.41 -2.55 4.84
C ASP A 72 1.80 -3.86 4.31
N ASN A 73 0.74 -3.75 3.52
CA ASN A 73 0.06 -4.87 2.84
C ASN A 73 -0.43 -5.99 3.77
N VAL A 74 -0.92 -5.67 4.97
CA VAL A 74 -1.51 -6.70 5.84
C VAL A 74 -2.76 -7.28 5.21
N THR A 75 -2.74 -8.58 4.89
CA THR A 75 -3.87 -9.32 4.31
C THR A 75 -4.78 -9.95 5.38
N ASN A 76 -4.23 -10.30 6.55
CA ASN A 76 -4.95 -10.83 7.69
C ASN A 76 -4.36 -10.26 8.99
N ILE A 77 -5.08 -9.31 9.61
CA ILE A 77 -4.62 -8.64 10.84
C ILE A 77 -4.39 -9.64 11.98
N SER A 78 -5.29 -10.63 12.12
CA SER A 78 -5.19 -11.62 13.19
C SER A 78 -3.94 -12.49 13.08
N GLY A 79 -3.53 -12.83 11.85
CA GLY A 79 -2.33 -13.63 11.57
C GLY A 79 -1.04 -12.87 11.87
N VAL A 80 -0.98 -11.57 11.58
CA VAL A 80 0.24 -10.77 11.78
C VAL A 80 0.40 -10.28 13.22
N HIS A 81 -0.69 -10.20 13.99
CA HIS A 81 -0.70 -9.61 15.33
C HIS A 81 0.35 -10.22 16.28
N GLY A 82 0.61 -11.53 16.20
CA GLY A 82 1.64 -12.22 16.99
C GLY A 82 3.06 -11.71 16.72
N HIS A 83 3.31 -11.24 15.49
CA HIS A 83 4.61 -10.76 15.05
C HIS A 83 4.82 -9.28 15.38
N LEU A 84 3.76 -8.48 15.58
CA LEU A 84 3.88 -7.04 15.83
C LEU A 84 4.33 -6.69 17.26
N PRO A 85 5.04 -5.56 17.46
CA PRO A 85 5.34 -5.04 18.79
C PRO A 85 4.10 -4.97 19.66
N LYS A 86 4.17 -5.55 20.87
CA LYS A 86 3.00 -5.60 21.77
C LYS A 86 2.79 -4.25 22.43
N HIS A 87 1.53 -3.85 22.51
CA HIS A 87 1.12 -2.71 23.33
C HIS A 87 1.61 -2.88 24.77
N GLY A 88 2.09 -1.79 25.39
CA GLY A 88 2.57 -1.78 26.77
C GLY A 88 3.89 -2.52 26.99
N SER A 89 4.57 -2.97 25.93
CA SER A 89 5.89 -3.57 26.04
C SER A 89 6.93 -2.48 26.36
N GLU A 90 7.59 -2.61 27.51
CA GLU A 90 8.69 -1.70 27.89
C GLU A 90 9.84 -1.72 26.87
N GLN A 91 10.13 -2.88 26.28
CA GLN A 91 11.17 -3.06 25.26
C GLN A 91 10.83 -2.38 23.93
N TRP A 92 9.55 -2.17 23.65
CA TRP A 92 9.06 -1.50 22.45
C TRP A 92 8.38 -0.16 22.79
N ALA A 93 8.81 0.46 23.88
CA ALA A 93 8.32 1.78 24.26
C ALA A 93 8.72 2.85 23.23
N ARG A 94 8.03 3.99 23.29
CA ARG A 94 8.32 5.22 22.50
C ARG A 94 8.16 5.05 20.98
N GLY A 95 7.43 4.02 20.57
CA GLY A 95 7.14 3.72 19.18
C GLY A 95 5.71 3.95 18.76
N GLN A 96 5.51 4.04 17.45
CA GLN A 96 4.19 4.03 16.81
C GLN A 96 4.16 2.97 15.71
N LEU A 97 2.98 2.37 15.52
CA LEU A 97 2.69 1.46 14.41
C LEU A 97 1.70 2.13 13.46
N LEU A 98 2.01 2.13 12.17
CA LEU A 98 1.08 2.47 11.10
C LEU A 98 0.84 1.21 10.28
N ILE A 99 -0.39 0.69 10.28
CA ILE A 99 -0.72 -0.54 9.56
C ILE A 99 -1.57 -0.17 8.34
N THR A 100 -1.20 -0.67 7.16
CA THR A 100 -2.05 -0.61 5.96
C THR A 100 -2.65 -1.99 5.71
N THR A 101 -3.94 -2.03 5.39
CA THR A 101 -4.67 -3.28 5.20
C THR A 101 -5.90 -3.08 4.33
N GLN A 102 -6.31 -4.14 3.63
CA GLN A 102 -7.62 -4.23 2.98
C GLN A 102 -8.60 -5.08 3.80
N ASP A 103 -8.15 -5.68 4.91
CA ASP A 103 -8.99 -6.44 5.83
C ASP A 103 -9.84 -5.48 6.66
N THR A 104 -11.09 -5.30 6.24
CA THR A 104 -12.06 -4.46 6.97
C THR A 104 -12.75 -5.21 8.11
N ALA A 105 -12.65 -6.54 8.16
CA ALA A 105 -13.40 -7.37 9.10
C ALA A 105 -12.67 -7.51 10.44
N SER A 106 -11.33 -7.52 10.41
CA SER A 106 -10.50 -7.76 11.59
C SER A 106 -9.92 -6.48 12.22
N ILE A 107 -10.42 -5.31 11.81
CA ILE A 107 -9.95 -4.03 12.36
C ILE A 107 -10.43 -3.92 13.82
N PRO A 108 -9.53 -3.74 14.80
CA PRO A 108 -9.91 -3.57 16.18
C PRO A 108 -10.73 -2.30 16.37
N LEU A 109 -11.63 -2.30 17.36
CA LEU A 109 -12.39 -1.11 17.72
C LEU A 109 -11.44 0.04 18.12
N THR A 110 -11.79 1.25 17.69
CA THR A 110 -11.06 2.48 18.04
C THR A 110 -10.93 2.60 19.56
N SER A 111 -9.71 2.91 20.02
CA SER A 111 -9.43 3.19 21.42
C SER A 111 -8.50 4.39 21.56
N SER A 112 -8.16 4.80 22.78
CA SER A 112 -7.16 5.85 23.00
C SER A 112 -5.78 5.55 22.41
N PHE A 113 -5.53 4.30 22.02
CA PHE A 113 -4.24 3.83 21.49
C PHE A 113 -4.31 3.40 20.02
N HIS A 114 -5.52 3.24 19.46
CA HIS A 114 -5.72 2.77 18.09
C HIS A 114 -6.71 3.69 17.39
N GLN A 115 -6.26 4.30 16.29
CA GLN A 115 -7.10 5.07 15.40
C GLN A 115 -7.16 4.35 14.05
N HIS A 116 -8.37 4.18 13.54
CA HIS A 116 -8.61 3.66 12.20
C HIS A 116 -9.06 4.81 11.29
N ILE A 117 -8.45 4.90 10.10
CA ILE A 117 -8.83 5.83 9.05
C ILE A 117 -9.22 5.00 7.83
N SER A 118 -10.51 5.02 7.48
CA SER A 118 -10.99 4.34 6.28
C SER A 118 -10.77 5.20 5.05
N LEU A 119 -10.16 4.61 4.01
CA LEU A 119 -9.93 5.24 2.70
C LEU A 119 -10.92 4.73 1.62
N SER A 120 -11.96 4.00 2.00
CA SER A 120 -12.89 3.34 1.07
C SER A 120 -13.73 4.29 0.22
N LYS A 121 -13.87 5.55 0.63
CA LYS A 121 -14.67 6.56 -0.07
C LYS A 121 -14.01 7.11 -1.34
N GLY A 122 -12.76 6.76 -1.62
CA GLY A 122 -12.01 7.33 -2.73
C GLY A 122 -11.55 8.78 -2.46
N MET A 123 -11.08 9.43 -3.52
CA MET A 123 -10.60 10.81 -3.50
C MET A 123 -11.76 11.80 -3.35
N GLU A 124 -11.49 12.96 -2.74
CA GLU A 124 -12.48 14.04 -2.67
C GLU A 124 -12.81 14.56 -4.09
N PRO A 125 -14.08 14.89 -4.42
CA PRO A 125 -14.48 15.20 -5.79
C PRO A 125 -13.71 16.34 -6.47
N ARG A 126 -13.36 17.41 -5.75
CA ARG A 126 -12.55 18.51 -6.31
C ARG A 126 -11.12 18.08 -6.55
N ASP A 127 -10.54 17.32 -5.63
CA ASP A 127 -9.20 16.77 -5.79
C ASP A 127 -9.16 15.77 -6.96
N ALA A 128 -10.22 14.97 -7.15
CA ALA A 128 -10.35 14.03 -8.26
C ALA A 128 -10.41 14.74 -9.62
N GLY A 129 -11.23 15.78 -9.75
CA GLY A 129 -11.27 16.60 -10.96
C GLY A 129 -9.92 17.27 -11.23
N SER A 130 -9.30 17.84 -10.19
CA SER A 130 -7.98 18.47 -10.30
C SER A 130 -6.90 17.47 -10.76
N LEU A 131 -6.90 16.24 -10.23
CA LEU A 131 -5.98 15.19 -10.64
C LEU A 131 -6.17 14.84 -12.13
N LEU A 132 -7.41 14.69 -12.58
CA LEU A 132 -7.74 14.41 -13.97
C LEU A 132 -7.25 15.53 -14.89
N ALA A 133 -7.53 16.80 -14.56
CA ALA A 133 -7.09 17.95 -15.33
C ALA A 133 -5.56 18.01 -15.46
N VAL A 134 -4.87 17.92 -14.31
CA VAL A 134 -3.40 18.01 -14.23
C VAL A 134 -2.72 16.89 -15.03
N LEU A 135 -3.19 15.65 -14.89
CA LEU A 135 -2.53 14.51 -15.54
C LEU A 135 -2.91 14.37 -17.03
N SER A 136 -4.14 14.71 -17.41
CA SER A 136 -4.60 14.61 -18.80
C SER A 136 -4.19 15.80 -19.68
N GLY A 137 -4.00 16.99 -19.08
CA GLY A 137 -3.84 18.25 -19.79
C GLY A 137 -5.12 18.66 -20.55
N ILE A 138 -6.28 18.27 -20.05
CA ILE A 138 -7.59 18.75 -20.47
C ILE A 138 -8.12 19.66 -19.35
N ASP A 139 -8.78 20.75 -19.73
CA ASP A 139 -9.48 21.63 -18.80
C ASP A 139 -10.96 21.58 -19.18
N ASP A 140 -11.65 20.57 -18.64
CA ASP A 140 -13.09 20.38 -18.80
C ASP A 140 -13.67 19.89 -17.48
N SER A 141 -13.90 20.84 -16.58
CA SER A 141 -14.36 20.57 -15.23
C SER A 141 -15.64 19.75 -15.17
N LYS A 142 -16.53 19.86 -16.17
CA LYS A 142 -17.78 19.10 -16.18
C LYS A 142 -17.50 17.64 -16.51
N MET A 143 -16.78 17.39 -17.61
CA MET A 143 -16.46 16.03 -18.02
C MET A 143 -15.53 15.32 -17.04
N GLU A 144 -14.60 16.05 -16.41
CA GLU A 144 -13.73 15.51 -15.36
C GLU A 144 -14.54 14.98 -14.17
N GLN A 145 -15.61 15.68 -13.77
CA GLN A 145 -16.48 15.21 -12.69
C GLN A 145 -17.28 13.97 -13.09
N GLU A 146 -17.80 13.92 -14.32
CA GLU A 146 -18.51 12.73 -14.84
C GLU A 146 -17.57 11.51 -14.92
N VAL A 147 -16.33 11.71 -15.38
CA VAL A 147 -15.29 10.67 -15.39
C VAL A 147 -14.91 10.25 -13.97
N ALA A 148 -14.74 11.20 -13.05
CA ALA A 148 -14.38 10.88 -11.67
C ALA A 148 -15.46 10.03 -10.99
N GLN A 149 -16.73 10.36 -11.22
CA GLN A 149 -17.86 9.59 -10.74
C GLN A 149 -17.90 8.20 -11.37
N ALA A 150 -17.68 8.07 -12.68
CA ALA A 150 -17.67 6.77 -13.38
C ALA A 150 -16.53 5.83 -12.93
N LEU A 151 -15.49 6.39 -12.31
CA LEU A 151 -14.32 5.68 -11.77
C LEU A 151 -14.36 5.53 -10.25
N ASP A 152 -15.52 5.76 -9.63
CA ASP A 152 -15.76 5.66 -8.18
C ASP A 152 -14.75 6.46 -7.34
N TYR A 153 -14.27 7.57 -7.91
CA TYR A 153 -13.24 8.44 -7.32
C TYR A 153 -11.96 7.71 -6.90
N GLN A 154 -11.67 6.54 -7.46
CA GLN A 154 -10.51 5.73 -7.07
C GLN A 154 -9.23 6.39 -7.58
N PRO A 155 -8.30 6.84 -6.71
CA PRO A 155 -7.10 7.58 -7.11
C PRO A 155 -6.31 6.93 -8.23
N LEU A 156 -6.14 5.60 -8.15
CA LEU A 156 -5.40 4.88 -9.19
C LEU A 156 -6.17 4.85 -10.51
N ALA A 157 -7.47 4.58 -10.51
CA ALA A 157 -8.28 4.56 -11.73
C ALA A 157 -8.30 5.95 -12.40
N LEU A 158 -8.40 7.02 -11.61
CA LEU A 158 -8.34 8.41 -12.09
C LEU A 158 -6.99 8.71 -12.76
N ALA A 159 -5.88 8.45 -12.07
CA ALA A 159 -4.54 8.71 -12.60
C ALA A 159 -4.27 7.90 -13.88
N SER A 160 -4.75 6.66 -13.89
CA SER A 160 -4.70 5.74 -15.01
C SER A 160 -5.45 6.26 -16.24
N ALA A 161 -6.71 6.68 -16.05
CA ALA A 161 -7.55 7.23 -17.11
C ALA A 161 -6.95 8.50 -17.71
N ALA A 162 -6.53 9.45 -16.85
CA ALA A 162 -5.92 10.69 -17.31
C ALA A 162 -4.61 10.47 -18.06
N THR A 163 -3.76 9.56 -17.58
CA THR A 163 -2.50 9.20 -18.27
C THR A 163 -2.78 8.58 -19.63
N HIS A 164 -3.76 7.66 -19.71
CA HIS A 164 -4.18 7.05 -20.97
C HIS A 164 -4.67 8.11 -21.98
N VAL A 165 -5.58 8.98 -21.56
CA VAL A 165 -6.11 10.06 -22.42
C VAL A 165 -4.98 10.95 -22.93
N ARG A 166 -4.05 11.36 -22.05
CA ARG A 166 -2.87 12.14 -22.44
C ARG A 166 -2.02 11.43 -23.48
N GLN A 167 -1.72 10.15 -23.27
CA GLN A 167 -0.91 9.36 -24.21
C GLN A 167 -1.58 9.20 -25.57
N VAL A 168 -2.88 8.88 -25.61
CA VAL A 168 -3.61 8.75 -26.88
C VAL A 168 -3.62 10.06 -27.65
N ARG A 169 -3.71 11.22 -26.97
CA ARG A 169 -3.68 12.54 -27.61
C ARG A 169 -2.31 12.93 -28.18
N GLN A 170 -1.22 12.30 -27.73
CA GLN A 170 0.11 12.55 -28.31
C GLN A 170 0.23 12.01 -29.74
N ASN A 171 -0.60 11.04 -30.13
CA ASN A 171 -0.66 10.56 -31.50
C ASN A 171 -1.43 11.56 -32.38
N LYS A 172 -0.82 12.00 -33.49
CA LYS A 172 -1.40 13.00 -34.41
C LYS A 172 -2.79 12.61 -34.96
N VAL A 173 -3.07 11.32 -35.10
CA VAL A 173 -4.35 10.81 -35.63
C VAL A 173 -5.48 10.89 -34.58
N SER A 174 -5.13 10.90 -33.29
CA SER A 174 -6.06 10.91 -32.16
C SER A 174 -5.87 12.11 -31.24
N SER A 175 -5.36 13.23 -31.77
CA SER A 175 -5.13 14.47 -31.01
C SER A 175 -6.40 15.02 -30.36
N ASN A 176 -7.56 14.72 -30.97
CA ASN A 176 -8.88 15.18 -30.54
C ASN A 176 -9.56 14.20 -29.56
N PHE A 177 -8.89 13.11 -29.18
CA PHE A 177 -9.43 12.15 -28.21
C PHE A 177 -9.65 12.84 -26.86
N GLY A 178 -10.88 12.85 -26.35
CA GLY A 178 -11.27 13.53 -25.12
C GLY A 178 -11.94 12.63 -24.10
N TRP A 179 -12.45 13.25 -23.02
CA TRP A 179 -13.17 12.54 -21.96
C TRP A 179 -14.45 11.84 -22.46
N ASP A 180 -15.17 12.44 -23.40
CA ASP A 180 -16.34 11.83 -24.06
C ASP A 180 -15.99 10.50 -24.75
N ASP A 181 -14.85 10.46 -25.45
CA ASP A 181 -14.41 9.25 -26.14
C ASP A 181 -13.96 8.18 -25.15
N TYR A 182 -13.34 8.59 -24.04
CA TYR A 182 -12.95 7.70 -22.95
C TYR A 182 -14.19 7.07 -22.30
N LEU A 183 -15.20 7.85 -21.93
CA LEU A 183 -16.44 7.35 -21.33
C LEU A 183 -17.18 6.38 -22.26
N LYS A 184 -17.28 6.71 -23.56
CA LYS A 184 -17.87 5.81 -24.57
C LYS A 184 -17.13 4.47 -24.67
N LYS A 185 -15.80 4.44 -24.50
CA LYS A 185 -15.02 3.20 -24.46
C LYS A 185 -15.24 2.42 -23.16
N LEU A 186 -15.33 3.14 -22.03
CA LEU A 186 -15.58 2.56 -20.71
C LEU A 186 -16.95 1.84 -20.67
N GLU A 187 -18.01 2.47 -21.19
CA GLU A 187 -19.37 1.90 -21.26
C GLU A 187 -19.46 0.67 -22.15
N LYS A 188 -18.67 0.62 -23.23
CA LYS A 188 -18.61 -0.53 -24.15
C LYS A 188 -17.90 -1.75 -23.57
N GLY A 189 -17.53 -1.73 -22.29
CA GLY A 189 -16.87 -2.85 -21.62
C GLY A 189 -15.43 -3.08 -22.08
N GLN A 190 -14.79 -2.11 -22.75
CA GLN A 190 -13.39 -2.19 -23.14
C GLN A 190 -12.42 -1.95 -21.96
N ARG A 191 -12.86 -2.22 -20.72
CA ARG A 191 -12.05 -2.11 -19.48
C ARG A 191 -10.76 -2.93 -19.55
N GLY A 192 -10.79 -4.08 -20.23
CA GLY A 192 -9.59 -4.90 -20.45
C GLY A 192 -8.50 -4.19 -21.25
N SER A 193 -8.85 -3.31 -22.20
CA SER A 193 -7.84 -2.55 -22.97
C SER A 193 -7.19 -1.44 -22.14
N THR A 194 -7.91 -0.86 -21.17
CA THR A 194 -7.34 0.12 -20.24
C THR A 194 -6.43 -0.55 -19.23
N GLU A 195 -6.76 -1.75 -18.73
CA GLU A 195 -5.92 -2.52 -17.79
C GLU A 195 -4.60 -3.01 -18.43
N THR A 196 -4.62 -3.41 -19.71
CA THR A 196 -3.39 -3.79 -20.44
C THR A 196 -2.45 -2.59 -20.58
N ILE A 197 -2.95 -1.40 -20.89
CA ILE A 197 -2.11 -0.20 -21.02
C ILE A 197 -1.52 0.20 -19.66
N LEU A 198 -2.24 0.00 -18.56
CA LEU A 198 -1.76 0.33 -17.21
C LEU A 198 -0.70 -0.63 -16.70
N SER A 199 -0.84 -1.92 -16.99
CA SER A 199 0.21 -2.91 -16.71
C SER A 199 1.45 -2.70 -17.60
N GLU A 200 1.29 -2.22 -18.82
CA GLU A 200 2.41 -1.88 -19.72
C GLU A 200 3.12 -0.57 -19.33
N THR A 201 2.39 0.43 -18.83
CA THR A 201 2.94 1.76 -18.50
C THR A 201 3.37 1.92 -17.05
N ASN A 202 2.89 1.06 -16.14
CA ASN A 202 3.27 1.06 -14.72
C ASN A 202 3.72 -0.34 -14.28
N PRO A 203 5.04 -0.62 -14.21
CA PRO A 203 5.59 -1.91 -13.78
C PRO A 203 5.20 -2.31 -12.35
N SER A 204 4.75 -1.35 -11.53
CA SER A 204 4.31 -1.56 -10.16
C SER A 204 2.81 -1.87 -10.03
N TYR A 205 2.06 -1.97 -11.14
CA TYR A 205 0.64 -2.35 -11.13
C TYR A 205 0.50 -3.87 -10.87
N PRO A 206 0.07 -4.32 -9.67
CA PRO A 206 0.11 -5.73 -9.32
C PRO A 206 -1.08 -6.51 -9.90
N LYS A 207 -0.88 -7.82 -10.15
CA LYS A 207 -1.95 -8.78 -10.52
C LYS A 207 -3.06 -8.94 -9.45
N SER A 208 -2.81 -8.53 -8.19
CA SER A 208 -3.78 -8.65 -7.08
C SER A 208 -4.99 -7.72 -7.23
N MET A 209 -4.93 -6.75 -8.14
CA MET A 209 -6.02 -5.80 -8.40
C MET A 209 -7.29 -6.44 -9.00
N ASN A 210 -7.19 -7.70 -9.42
CA ASN A 210 -8.29 -8.49 -9.98
C ASN A 210 -9.28 -9.02 -8.93
N ALA A 211 -8.98 -8.92 -7.62
CA ALA A 211 -9.79 -9.56 -6.57
C ALA A 211 -10.91 -8.68 -5.99
N GLY A 212 -10.87 -7.35 -6.18
CA GLY A 212 -11.82 -6.42 -5.55
C GLY A 212 -13.18 -6.26 -6.26
N ASN A 213 -13.28 -6.62 -7.54
CA ASN A 213 -14.46 -6.33 -8.36
C ASN A 213 -15.43 -7.50 -8.57
N ASN A 214 -15.19 -8.66 -7.95
CA ASN A 214 -16.06 -9.84 -8.09
C ASN A 214 -17.08 -10.03 -6.95
N ILE A 215 -17.24 -9.06 -6.04
CA ILE A 215 -18.26 -9.14 -4.99
C ILE A 215 -19.10 -7.87 -5.01
N SER A 216 -20.02 -7.78 -5.97
CA SER A 216 -21.28 -7.03 -5.93
C SER A 216 -22.08 -7.30 -7.21
N ARG A 217 -22.79 -8.44 -7.22
CA ARG A 217 -24.04 -8.61 -7.95
C ARG A 217 -25.06 -9.16 -6.99
#